data_AF-A0A2S7KB24-F1
#
_entry.id   AF-A0A2S7KB24-F1
#
_cell.length_a   1.000
_cell.length_b   1.000
_cell.length_c   1.000
_cell.angle_alpha   90.00
_cell.angle_beta   90.00
_cell.angle_gamma   90.00
#
_symmetry.space_group_name_H-M   'P 1'
#
loop_
_entity.id
_entity.type
_entity.pdbx_description
1 polymer ?
#
loop_
_entity_poly.entity_id
_entity_poly.type
_entity_poly.pdbx_seq_one_letter_code
_entity_poly.pdbx_strand_id
1 'polypeptide(L)'
;MTAPNTTNVHFSPSRGDKRRADDLWAIEPMPADLIDSPLDFIFAEHHRQREAASILTMLADGEFDGEGVHALLTFLETDFALHIGDEELALFPMLREHCLPEDNVERILARLEDEHREDEASLETATAILTKSVSDKQLGVNDKRRLRMFAEHIRQHLALENGVLLPIARVRLRENELGVLADLLKARRR
;
A
#
# COMPACT_ATOMS: atom_id res chain seq x y z
N MET A 1 -60.46 -12.65 -20.00
CA MET A 1 -59.46 -11.99 -20.89
C MET A 1 -59.04 -10.70 -20.23
N THR A 2 -57.92 -10.73 -19.49
CA THR A 2 -57.22 -9.56 -18.94
C THR A 2 -55.89 -10.09 -18.41
N ALA A 3 -54.79 -9.82 -19.12
CA ALA A 3 -53.43 -10.12 -18.67
C ALA A 3 -52.83 -8.86 -18.01
N PRO A 4 -52.04 -8.99 -16.92
CA PRO A 4 -51.38 -7.86 -16.30
C PRO A 4 -50.10 -7.46 -17.05
N ASN A 5 -49.89 -6.15 -17.07
CA ASN A 5 -48.83 -5.41 -17.73
C ASN A 5 -47.48 -5.62 -17.01
N THR A 6 -46.47 -6.16 -17.69
CA THR A 6 -45.09 -6.24 -17.18
C THR A 6 -44.29 -5.02 -17.65
N THR A 7 -44.04 -4.09 -16.74
CA THR A 7 -43.14 -2.96 -16.98
C THR A 7 -41.70 -3.47 -17.00
N ASN A 8 -41.13 -3.52 -18.20
CA ASN A 8 -39.71 -3.79 -18.42
C ASN A 8 -38.90 -2.59 -17.94
N VAL A 9 -38.22 -2.72 -16.81
CA VAL A 9 -37.27 -1.71 -16.33
C VAL A 9 -35.93 -1.95 -17.05
N HIS A 10 -35.72 -1.24 -18.14
CA HIS A 10 -34.44 -1.24 -18.84
C HIS A 10 -33.40 -0.53 -17.97
N PHE A 11 -32.53 -1.29 -17.30
CA PHE A 11 -31.34 -0.75 -16.66
C PHE A 11 -30.36 -0.35 -17.77
N SER A 12 -30.37 0.94 -18.14
CA SER A 12 -29.31 1.51 -18.98
C SER A 12 -28.08 1.73 -18.10
N PRO A 13 -26.90 1.19 -18.44
CA PRO A 13 -25.70 1.50 -17.70
C PRO A 13 -25.37 2.98 -17.92
N SER A 14 -25.29 3.71 -16.81
CA SER A 14 -24.80 5.08 -16.77
C SER A 14 -23.47 5.16 -17.52
N ARG A 15 -23.41 6.05 -18.52
CA ARG A 15 -22.16 6.45 -19.16
C ARG A 15 -21.39 7.30 -18.15
N GLY A 16 -20.36 6.70 -17.55
CA GLY A 16 -19.38 7.46 -16.77
C GLY A 16 -18.71 6.62 -15.70
N ASP A 17 -17.77 5.77 -16.09
CA ASP A 17 -16.36 5.91 -15.70
C ASP A 17 -15.57 4.81 -16.43
N LYS A 18 -14.91 5.18 -17.52
CA LYS A 18 -14.08 4.25 -18.31
C LYS A 18 -12.62 4.68 -18.35
N ARG A 19 -12.16 5.51 -17.40
CA ARG A 19 -10.74 5.86 -17.28
C ARG A 19 -10.35 6.10 -15.82
N ARG A 20 -9.90 5.02 -15.16
CA ARG A 20 -9.05 5.07 -13.96
C ARG A 20 -7.87 4.09 -14.02
N ALA A 21 -8.00 2.97 -14.74
CA ALA A 21 -6.94 1.97 -14.90
C ALA A 21 -5.72 2.41 -15.76
N ASP A 22 -5.74 3.61 -16.36
CA ASP A 22 -4.69 4.08 -17.28
C ASP A 22 -3.91 5.30 -16.73
N ASP A 23 -4.22 5.79 -15.53
CA ASP A 23 -3.51 6.93 -14.95
C ASP A 23 -2.26 6.46 -14.18
N LEU A 24 -1.10 6.57 -14.83
CA LEU A 24 0.19 6.16 -14.28
C LEU A 24 0.62 6.96 -13.04
N TRP A 25 -0.03 8.11 -12.78
CA TRP A 25 0.27 8.98 -11.64
C TRP A 25 -0.73 8.83 -10.48
N ALA A 26 -1.73 7.97 -10.63
CA ALA A 26 -2.70 7.72 -9.58
C ALA A 26 -2.20 6.66 -8.60
N ILE A 27 -2.50 6.87 -7.32
CA ILE A 27 -2.47 5.84 -6.28
C ILE A 27 -3.93 5.54 -5.95
N GLU A 28 -4.35 4.29 -6.12
CA GLU A 28 -5.74 3.92 -5.90
C GLU A 28 -6.15 4.14 -4.43
N PRO A 29 -7.40 4.57 -4.18
CA PRO A 29 -7.89 4.67 -2.82
C PRO A 29 -8.07 3.27 -2.21
N MET A 30 -7.83 3.14 -0.91
CA MET A 30 -8.09 1.90 -0.18
C MET A 30 -9.59 1.56 -0.18
N PRO A 31 -10.01 0.36 -0.65
CA PRO A 31 -11.39 -0.08 -0.53
C PRO A 31 -11.80 -0.26 0.95
N ALA A 32 -12.83 0.47 1.37
CA ALA A 32 -13.25 0.51 2.77
C ALA A 32 -13.78 -0.83 3.30
N ASP A 33 -14.31 -1.68 2.42
CA ASP A 33 -14.85 -3.00 2.73
C ASP A 33 -13.77 -4.05 3.01
N LEU A 34 -12.52 -3.83 2.55
CA LEU A 34 -11.43 -4.77 2.80
C LEU A 34 -10.98 -4.80 4.26
N ILE A 35 -11.30 -3.80 5.07
CA ILE A 35 -10.81 -3.72 6.45
C ILE A 35 -11.35 -4.84 7.35
N ASP A 36 -12.42 -5.51 6.95
CA ASP A 36 -12.94 -6.72 7.59
C ASP A 36 -12.18 -8.00 7.19
N SER A 37 -11.35 -7.93 6.14
CA SER A 37 -10.48 -9.00 5.64
C SER A 37 -9.01 -8.55 5.76
N PRO A 38 -8.41 -8.59 6.95
CA PRO A 38 -7.22 -7.80 7.26
C PRO A 38 -5.97 -8.18 6.44
N LEU A 39 -5.82 -9.45 6.05
CA LEU A 39 -4.70 -9.85 5.19
C LEU A 39 -4.90 -9.40 3.73
N ASP A 40 -6.15 -9.29 3.28
CA ASP A 40 -6.47 -8.75 1.95
C ASP A 40 -6.37 -7.22 1.95
N PHE A 41 -6.70 -6.57 3.07
CA PHE A 41 -6.44 -5.15 3.31
C PHE A 41 -4.95 -4.81 3.24
N ILE A 42 -4.10 -5.55 3.97
CA ILE A 42 -2.64 -5.38 3.94
C ILE A 42 -2.10 -5.61 2.52
N PHE A 43 -2.58 -6.66 1.84
CA PHE A 43 -2.23 -6.90 0.45
C PHE A 43 -2.65 -5.76 -0.51
N ALA A 44 -3.80 -5.12 -0.27
CA ALA A 44 -4.23 -3.96 -1.03
C ALA A 44 -3.37 -2.71 -0.73
N GLU A 45 -2.89 -2.52 0.50
CA GLU A 45 -1.90 -1.49 0.81
C GLU A 45 -0.60 -1.70 0.01
N HIS A 46 -0.15 -2.95 -0.10
CA HIS A 46 1.04 -3.29 -0.89
C HIS A 46 0.88 -2.91 -2.38
N HIS A 47 -0.34 -2.99 -2.92
CA HIS A 47 -0.62 -2.52 -4.27
C HIS A 47 -0.40 -1.01 -4.38
N ARG A 48 -0.98 -0.23 -3.46
CA ARG A 48 -0.84 1.23 -3.42
C ARG A 48 0.62 1.67 -3.25
N GLN A 49 1.38 0.96 -2.42
CA GLN A 49 2.83 1.19 -2.28
C GLN A 49 3.61 0.90 -3.57
N ARG A 50 3.20 -0.11 -4.34
CA ARG A 50 3.80 -0.40 -5.66
C ARG A 50 3.50 0.70 -6.68
N GLU A 51 2.31 1.28 -6.64
CA GLU A 51 1.96 2.45 -7.46
C GLU A 51 2.85 3.64 -7.07
N ALA A 52 2.98 3.92 -5.76
CA ALA A 52 3.89 4.95 -5.25
C ALA A 52 5.35 4.73 -5.72
N ALA A 53 5.86 3.51 -5.66
CA ALA A 53 7.19 3.16 -6.17
C ALA A 53 7.31 3.41 -7.69
N SER A 54 6.25 3.18 -8.45
CA SER A 54 6.21 3.44 -9.89
C SER A 54 6.28 4.94 -10.19
N ILE A 55 5.53 5.75 -9.45
CA ILE A 55 5.59 7.23 -9.54
C ILE A 55 6.99 7.75 -9.18
N LEU A 56 7.59 7.27 -8.09
CA LEU A 56 8.96 7.60 -7.71
C LEU A 56 9.97 7.30 -8.83
N THR A 57 9.76 6.21 -9.57
CA THR A 57 10.61 5.81 -10.69
C THR A 57 10.46 6.76 -11.88
N MET A 58 9.23 7.12 -12.23
CA MET A 58 8.96 8.09 -13.31
C MET A 58 9.58 9.46 -13.02
N LEU A 59 9.48 9.94 -11.77
CA LEU A 59 10.16 11.15 -11.32
C LEU A 59 11.69 11.04 -11.44
N ALA A 60 12.25 9.89 -11.07
CA ALA A 60 13.68 9.61 -11.23
C ALA A 60 14.13 9.56 -12.70
N ASP A 61 13.24 9.20 -13.63
CA ASP A 61 13.48 9.21 -15.08
C ASP A 61 13.32 10.62 -15.67
N GLY A 62 12.74 11.55 -14.92
CA GLY A 62 12.59 12.97 -15.28
C GLY A 62 11.21 13.34 -15.80
N GLU A 63 10.24 12.45 -15.67
CA GLU A 63 8.83 12.80 -15.85
C GLU A 63 8.33 13.59 -14.65
N PHE A 64 7.27 14.38 -14.83
CA PHE A 64 6.72 15.20 -13.76
C PHE A 64 5.23 15.46 -13.99
N ASP A 65 4.42 15.12 -12.98
CA ASP A 65 3.03 15.54 -12.87
C ASP A 65 2.79 16.18 -11.50
N GLY A 66 2.25 17.40 -11.49
CA GLY A 66 2.10 18.17 -10.25
C GLY A 66 1.05 17.58 -9.31
N GLU A 67 -0.06 17.09 -9.85
CA GLU A 67 -1.14 16.50 -9.05
C GLU A 67 -0.71 15.13 -8.50
N GLY A 68 -0.06 14.32 -9.32
CA GLY A 68 0.53 13.04 -8.94
C GLY A 68 1.62 13.17 -7.88
N VAL A 69 2.49 14.18 -7.98
CA VAL A 69 3.49 14.47 -6.91
C VAL A 69 2.81 14.85 -5.60
N HIS A 70 1.74 15.65 -5.64
CA HIS A 70 0.99 15.99 -4.43
C HIS A 70 0.29 14.76 -3.83
N ALA A 71 -0.34 13.92 -4.65
CA ALA A 71 -0.96 12.69 -4.20
C ALA A 71 0.06 11.71 -3.59
N LEU A 72 1.24 11.57 -4.22
CA LEU A 72 2.34 10.76 -3.70
C LEU A 72 2.83 11.29 -2.34
N LEU A 73 3.03 12.61 -2.21
CA LEU A 73 3.42 13.24 -0.94
C LEU A 73 2.42 12.91 0.18
N THR A 74 1.13 13.09 -0.09
CA THR A 74 0.08 12.75 0.89
C THR A 74 0.16 11.27 1.26
N PHE A 75 0.20 10.37 0.28
CA PHE A 75 0.29 8.92 0.53
C PHE A 75 1.49 8.53 1.39
N LEU A 76 2.67 9.07 1.09
CA LEU A 76 3.91 8.80 1.83
C LEU A 76 3.86 9.31 3.27
N GLU A 77 3.24 10.47 3.51
CA GLU A 77 3.13 11.07 4.85
C GLU A 77 2.02 10.44 5.70
N THR A 78 0.97 9.90 5.08
CA THR A 78 -0.18 9.35 5.81
C THR A 78 -0.23 7.83 5.76
N ASP A 79 -0.53 7.27 4.60
CA ASP A 79 -0.88 5.86 4.44
C ASP A 79 0.34 4.96 4.62
N PHE A 80 1.49 5.33 4.05
CA PHE A 80 2.72 4.55 4.14
C PHE A 80 3.19 4.38 5.60
N ALA A 81 3.23 5.46 6.37
CA ALA A 81 3.58 5.43 7.79
C ALA A 81 2.55 4.66 8.63
N LEU A 82 1.26 4.80 8.32
CA LEU A 82 0.19 4.08 9.00
C LEU A 82 0.29 2.57 8.77
N HIS A 83 0.64 2.15 7.56
CA HIS A 83 0.82 0.76 7.19
C HIS A 83 1.97 0.09 7.97
N ILE A 84 3.14 0.74 8.06
CA ILE A 84 4.25 0.23 8.91
C ILE A 84 3.76 -0.02 10.35
N GLY A 85 2.96 0.90 10.89
CA GLY A 85 2.36 0.73 12.22
C GLY A 85 1.34 -0.41 12.33
N ASP A 86 0.60 -0.70 11.27
CA ASP A 86 -0.31 -1.86 11.22
C ASP A 86 0.46 -3.19 11.27
N GLU A 87 1.66 -3.21 10.70
CA GLU A 87 2.51 -4.38 10.70
C GLU A 87 3.24 -4.57 12.02
N GLU A 88 4.05 -3.59 12.41
CA GLU A 88 4.92 -3.70 13.58
C GLU A 88 4.15 -3.78 14.90
N LEU A 89 3.01 -3.10 15.00
CA LEU A 89 2.22 -3.03 16.23
C LEU A 89 1.05 -4.02 16.24
N ALA A 90 0.80 -4.74 15.14
CA ALA A 90 -0.32 -5.68 15.04
C ALA A 90 0.07 -7.00 14.39
N LEU A 91 0.35 -7.01 13.09
CA LEU A 91 0.60 -8.26 12.36
C LEU A 91 1.83 -9.00 12.90
N PHE A 92 2.96 -8.32 13.07
CA PHE A 92 4.21 -8.96 13.48
C PHE A 92 4.10 -9.58 14.87
N PRO A 93 3.61 -8.90 15.93
CA PRO A 93 3.35 -9.52 17.23
C PRO A 93 2.46 -10.78 17.14
N MET A 94 1.39 -10.73 16.35
CA MET A 94 0.52 -11.90 16.16
C MET A 94 1.25 -13.06 15.49
N LEU A 95 2.08 -12.79 14.47
CA LEU A 95 2.87 -13.83 13.82
C LEU A 95 3.89 -14.46 14.76
N ARG A 96 4.50 -13.69 15.66
CA ARG A 96 5.39 -14.23 16.70
C ARG A 96 4.67 -15.18 17.65
N GLU A 97 3.42 -14.87 18.00
CA GLU A 97 2.62 -15.69 18.92
C GLU A 97 2.10 -16.98 18.28
N HIS A 98 1.77 -16.94 16.98
CA HIS A 98 1.01 -18.01 16.32
C HIS A 98 1.80 -18.86 15.31
N CYS A 99 2.99 -18.43 14.88
CA CYS A 99 3.84 -19.23 13.99
C CYS A 99 4.60 -20.32 14.75
N LEU A 100 4.93 -21.39 14.04
CA LEU A 100 5.76 -22.48 14.55
C LEU A 100 7.24 -22.23 14.23
N PRO A 101 8.18 -22.83 14.98
CA PRO A 101 9.62 -22.67 14.73
C PRO A 101 10.05 -23.00 13.29
N GLU A 102 9.41 -23.99 12.65
CA GLU A 102 9.68 -24.37 11.27
C GLU A 102 9.30 -23.31 10.22
N ASP A 103 8.43 -22.36 10.56
CA ASP A 103 8.11 -21.23 9.67
C ASP A 103 9.26 -20.23 9.59
N ASN A 104 10.18 -20.28 10.57
CA ASN A 104 11.34 -19.39 10.68
C ASN A 104 10.96 -17.90 10.61
N VAL A 105 9.80 -17.55 11.21
CA VAL A 105 9.19 -16.22 11.09
C VAL A 105 10.06 -15.13 11.70
N GLU A 106 10.72 -15.39 12.82
CA GLU A 106 11.54 -14.39 13.52
C GLU A 106 12.65 -13.82 12.64
N ARG A 107 13.27 -14.65 11.80
CA ARG A 107 14.31 -14.18 10.87
C ARG A 107 13.71 -13.26 9.80
N ILE A 108 12.48 -13.54 9.37
CA ILE A 108 11.79 -12.72 8.37
C ILE A 108 11.40 -11.39 9.02
N LEU A 109 10.78 -11.41 10.20
CA LEU A 109 10.36 -10.21 10.92
C LEU A 109 11.54 -9.31 11.29
N ALA A 110 12.64 -9.85 11.79
CA ALA A 110 13.83 -9.06 12.11
C ALA A 110 14.38 -8.34 10.87
N ARG A 111 14.35 -9.00 9.70
CA ARG A 111 14.74 -8.38 8.44
C ARG A 111 13.79 -7.25 8.04
N LEU A 112 12.48 -7.48 8.12
CA LEU A 112 11.47 -6.47 7.76
C LEU A 112 11.54 -5.24 8.68
N GLU A 113 11.70 -5.44 10.00
CA GLU A 113 11.88 -4.36 10.97
C GLU A 113 13.17 -3.55 10.74
N ASP A 114 14.24 -4.20 10.27
CA ASP A 114 15.46 -3.50 9.86
C ASP A 114 15.24 -2.70 8.57
N GLU A 115 14.55 -3.27 7.58
CA GLU A 115 14.17 -2.60 6.33
C GLU A 115 13.25 -1.39 6.60
N HIS A 116 12.27 -1.48 7.49
CA HIS A 116 11.41 -0.35 7.89
C HIS A 116 12.19 0.81 8.51
N ARG A 117 13.23 0.51 9.31
CA ARG A 117 14.09 1.55 9.89
C ARG A 117 14.91 2.27 8.82
N GLU A 118 15.33 1.57 7.76
CA GLU A 118 15.98 2.17 6.61
C GLU A 118 15.00 2.99 5.76
N ASP A 119 13.74 2.56 5.68
CA ASP A 119 12.67 3.27 5.01
C ASP A 119 12.30 4.59 5.68
N GLU A 120 12.37 4.70 7.02
CA GLU A 120 12.11 5.97 7.73
C GLU A 120 13.02 7.10 7.22
N ALA A 121 14.33 6.84 7.12
CA ALA A 121 15.30 7.82 6.61
C ALA A 121 15.13 8.09 5.11
N SER A 122 14.76 7.06 4.34
CA SER A 122 14.51 7.17 2.91
C SER A 122 13.23 7.98 2.62
N LEU A 123 12.21 7.81 3.45
CA LEU A 123 10.93 8.51 3.41
C LEU A 123 11.13 10.00 3.69
N GLU A 124 11.82 10.37 4.77
CA GLU A 124 12.14 11.77 5.07
C GLU A 124 12.87 12.44 3.90
N THR A 125 13.87 11.73 3.35
CA THR A 125 14.64 12.22 2.21
C THR A 125 13.78 12.37 0.96
N ALA A 126 12.91 11.40 0.66
CA ALA A 126 12.03 11.42 -0.49
C ALA A 126 11.01 12.57 -0.39
N THR A 127 10.35 12.73 0.76
CA THR A 127 9.40 13.81 1.02
C THR A 127 10.04 15.19 0.86
N ALA A 128 11.27 15.38 1.35
CA ALA A 128 12.00 16.64 1.16
C ALA A 128 12.32 16.93 -0.32
N ILE A 129 12.74 15.90 -1.07
CA ILE A 129 12.98 16.00 -2.51
C ILE A 129 11.70 16.36 -3.26
N LEU A 130 10.60 15.66 -2.97
CA LEU A 130 9.31 15.85 -3.63
C LEU A 130 8.75 17.25 -3.36
N THR A 131 8.78 17.70 -2.11
CA THR A 131 8.34 19.04 -1.70
C THR A 131 9.09 20.13 -2.47
N LYS A 132 10.42 20.00 -2.59
CA LYS A 132 11.23 20.94 -3.38
C LYS A 132 10.84 20.91 -4.87
N SER A 133 10.62 19.71 -5.41
CA SER A 133 10.32 19.50 -6.82
C SER A 133 9.01 20.13 -7.29
N VAL A 134 8.04 20.34 -6.39
CA VAL A 134 6.78 21.05 -6.70
C VAL A 134 7.05 22.47 -7.24
N SER A 135 8.07 23.14 -6.70
CA SER A 135 8.44 24.50 -7.12
C SER A 135 9.37 24.51 -8.34
N ASP A 136 10.42 23.69 -8.29
CA ASP A 136 11.49 23.73 -9.29
C ASP A 136 11.15 22.92 -10.56
N LYS A 137 10.18 22.00 -10.48
CA LYS A 137 9.76 21.04 -11.51
C LYS A 137 10.93 20.24 -12.12
N GLN A 138 12.05 20.16 -11.41
CA GLN A 138 13.24 19.49 -11.87
C GLN A 138 13.99 18.88 -10.68
N LEU A 139 14.44 17.65 -10.86
CA LEU A 139 15.22 16.91 -9.88
C LEU A 139 16.70 16.84 -10.28
N GLY A 140 17.58 17.05 -9.32
CA GLY A 140 19.01 16.85 -9.51
C GLY A 140 19.37 15.37 -9.68
N VAL A 141 20.56 15.09 -10.24
CA VAL A 141 21.02 13.70 -10.49
C VAL A 141 21.06 12.86 -9.20
N ASN A 142 21.46 13.47 -8.07
CA ASN A 142 21.49 12.78 -6.79
C ASN A 142 20.08 12.49 -6.26
N ASP A 143 19.14 13.43 -6.43
CA ASP A 143 17.76 13.27 -5.99
C ASP A 143 17.08 12.14 -6.77
N LYS A 144 17.24 12.14 -8.11
CA LYS A 144 16.78 11.07 -8.98
C LYS A 144 17.31 9.70 -8.56
N ARG A 145 18.61 9.61 -8.21
CA ARG A 145 19.21 8.36 -7.72
C ARG A 145 18.57 7.90 -6.42
N ARG A 146 18.33 8.81 -5.47
CA ARG A 146 17.70 8.50 -4.17
C ARG A 146 16.27 8.00 -4.34
N LEU A 147 15.45 8.67 -5.16
CA LEU A 147 14.08 8.22 -5.44
C LEU A 147 14.07 6.83 -6.10
N ARG A 148 14.97 6.57 -7.05
CA ARG A 148 15.08 5.25 -7.69
C ARG A 148 15.46 4.15 -6.70
N MET A 149 16.41 4.42 -5.80
CA MET A 149 16.80 3.47 -4.76
C MET A 149 15.64 3.16 -3.80
N PHE A 150 14.92 4.18 -3.36
CA PHE A 150 13.78 4.00 -2.47
C PHE A 150 12.64 3.22 -3.14
N ALA A 151 12.32 3.54 -4.40
CA ALA A 151 11.33 2.80 -5.17
C ALA A 151 11.68 1.31 -5.33
N GLU A 152 12.96 1.00 -5.54
CA GLU A 152 13.41 -0.39 -5.64
C GLU A 152 13.35 -1.11 -4.30
N HIS A 153 13.73 -0.44 -3.21
CA HIS A 153 13.63 -0.98 -1.86
C HIS A 153 12.18 -1.38 -1.52
N ILE A 154 11.21 -0.48 -1.73
CA ILE A 154 9.78 -0.77 -1.56
C ILE A 154 9.38 -2.03 -2.34
N ARG A 155 9.78 -2.16 -3.61
CA ARG A 155 9.41 -3.35 -4.41
C ARG A 155 9.99 -4.65 -3.86
N GLN A 156 11.24 -4.62 -3.38
CA GLN A 156 11.91 -5.79 -2.83
C GLN A 156 11.33 -6.19 -1.48
N HIS A 157 11.03 -5.21 -0.63
CA HIS A 157 10.33 -5.37 0.64
C HIS A 157 8.98 -6.06 0.42
N LEU A 158 8.12 -5.46 -0.41
CA LEU A 158 6.82 -6.01 -0.76
C LEU A 158 6.89 -7.41 -1.40
N ALA A 159 7.97 -7.74 -2.12
CA ALA A 159 8.14 -9.08 -2.69
C ALA A 159 8.37 -10.13 -1.60
N LEU A 160 9.11 -9.79 -0.54
CA LEU A 160 9.29 -10.66 0.61
C LEU A 160 7.97 -10.86 1.36
N GLU A 161 7.24 -9.78 1.62
CA GLU A 161 5.99 -9.86 2.39
C GLU A 161 4.90 -10.62 1.64
N ASN A 162 4.66 -10.26 0.38
CA ASN A 162 3.64 -10.92 -0.44
C ASN A 162 4.01 -12.37 -0.77
N GLY A 163 5.30 -12.65 -0.98
CA GLY A 163 5.78 -13.96 -1.40
C GLY A 163 6.00 -14.93 -0.25
N VAL A 164 6.17 -14.43 0.98
CA VAL A 164 6.56 -15.26 2.13
C VAL A 164 5.73 -14.95 3.38
N LEU A 165 5.71 -13.70 3.85
CA LEU A 165 5.08 -13.36 5.12
C LEU A 165 3.56 -13.56 5.11
N LEU A 166 2.86 -12.99 4.13
CA LEU A 166 1.40 -13.11 4.02
C LEU A 166 0.95 -14.57 3.79
N PRO A 167 1.63 -15.39 2.96
CA PRO A 167 1.37 -16.82 2.91
C PRO A 167 1.48 -17.52 4.26
N ILE A 168 2.50 -17.23 5.07
CA ILE A 168 2.62 -17.77 6.43
C ILE A 168 1.44 -17.30 7.29
N ALA A 169 1.11 -16.01 7.26
CA ALA A 169 0.00 -15.44 8.00
C ALA A 169 -1.33 -16.14 7.69
N ARG A 170 -1.61 -16.42 6.40
CA ARG A 170 -2.82 -17.15 5.97
C ARG A 170 -2.90 -18.58 6.49
N VAL A 171 -1.76 -19.23 6.71
CA VAL A 171 -1.69 -20.60 7.25
C VAL A 171 -1.83 -20.60 8.78
N ARG A 172 -1.31 -19.57 9.46
CA ARG A 172 -1.14 -19.55 10.91
C ARG A 172 -2.23 -18.80 11.68
N LEU A 173 -2.78 -17.74 11.11
CA LEU A 173 -3.84 -16.95 11.75
C LEU A 173 -5.21 -17.56 11.45
N ARG A 174 -5.98 -17.86 12.49
CA ARG A 174 -7.35 -18.39 12.35
C ARG A 174 -8.34 -17.24 12.44
N GLU A 175 -9.63 -17.56 12.25
CA GLU A 175 -10.72 -16.57 12.23
C GLU A 175 -10.71 -15.63 13.45
N ASN A 176 -10.40 -16.14 14.64
CA ASN A 176 -10.33 -15.33 15.85
C ASN A 176 -9.17 -14.32 15.79
N GLU A 177 -7.97 -14.77 15.43
CA GLU A 177 -6.79 -13.90 15.31
C GLU A 177 -6.99 -12.85 14.20
N LEU A 178 -7.59 -13.24 13.08
CA LEU A 178 -7.94 -12.31 12.00
C LEU A 178 -8.99 -11.28 12.45
N GLY A 179 -9.98 -11.67 13.25
CA GLY A 179 -10.94 -10.74 13.83
C GLY A 179 -10.26 -9.68 14.72
N VAL A 180 -9.34 -10.11 15.58
CA VAL A 180 -8.56 -9.18 16.43
C VAL A 180 -7.68 -8.27 15.57
N LEU A 181 -7.03 -8.80 14.53
CA LEU A 181 -6.22 -7.99 13.62
C LEU A 181 -7.06 -6.90 12.96
N ALA A 182 -8.23 -7.26 12.41
CA ALA A 182 -9.15 -6.31 11.80
C ALA A 182 -9.57 -5.19 12.78
N ASP A 183 -9.86 -5.53 14.04
CA ASP A 183 -10.22 -4.55 15.06
C ASP A 183 -9.06 -3.59 15.37
N LEU A 184 -7.82 -4.09 15.43
CA LEU A 184 -6.63 -3.25 15.59
C LEU A 184 -6.43 -2.31 14.39
N LEU A 185 -6.53 -2.80 13.15
CA LEU A 185 -6.42 -1.99 11.93
C LEU A 185 -7.47 -0.87 11.90
N LYS A 186 -8.71 -1.18 12.30
CA LYS A 186 -9.80 -0.19 12.40
C LYS A 186 -9.52 0.85 13.47
N ALA A 187 -8.97 0.45 14.62
CA ALA A 187 -8.72 1.35 15.74
C ALA A 187 -7.73 2.46 15.39
N ARG A 188 -6.73 2.20 14.53
CA ARG A 188 -5.77 3.22 14.08
C ARG A 188 -6.32 4.22 13.06
N ARG A 189 -7.55 4.00 12.57
CA ARG A 189 -8.22 4.80 11.55
C ARG A 189 -9.45 5.54 12.09
N ARG A 190 -9.60 5.60 13.42
CA ARG A 190 -10.65 6.36 14.13
C ARG A 190 -10.07 7.61 14.75
#